data_AF-A0A1W9MV85-F1
#
_entry.id   AF-A0A1W9MV85-F1
#
_cell.length_a   1.000
_cell.length_b   1.000
_cell.length_c   1.000
_cell.angle_alpha   90.00
_cell.angle_beta   90.00
_cell.angle_gamma   90.00
#
_symmetry.space_group_name_H-M   'P 1'
#
loop_
_entity.id
_entity.type
_entity.pdbx_description
1 polymer ?
#
loop_
_entity_poly.entity_id
_entity_poly.type
_entity_poly.pdbx_seq_one_letter_code
_entity_poly.pdbx_strand_id
1 'polypeptide(L)'
;METVVGNKKQEIKISELGGIANKMFPGVDLKFFKGAFRLGIRSVLNRSGMKDWGEVAAQPAEIRRKFFHSALEASVPHLHKIGLTEDEAEKLISVLKIRNEKYLKQ
;
A
#
# COMPACT_ATOMS: atom_id res chain seq x y z
N MET A 1 18.34 -1.99 -16.03
CA MET A 1 18.79 -1.92 -14.62
C MET A 1 17.78 -1.21 -13.69
N GLU A 2 16.58 -0.83 -14.18
CA GLU A 2 15.59 -0.05 -13.42
C GLU A 2 14.70 -0.89 -12.48
N THR A 3 14.52 -2.18 -12.76
CA THR A 3 13.64 -3.08 -12.00
C THR A 3 14.05 -3.22 -10.53
N VAL A 4 15.36 -3.14 -10.24
CA VAL A 4 15.92 -3.25 -8.88
C VAL A 4 15.60 -1.99 -8.06
N VAL A 5 15.58 -0.81 -8.69
CA VAL A 5 15.29 0.47 -8.03
C VAL A 5 13.79 0.60 -7.75
N GLY A 6 12.94 0.18 -8.71
CA GLY A 6 11.48 0.13 -8.53
C GLY A 6 11.06 -0.75 -7.35
N ASN A 7 11.59 -1.98 -7.29
CA ASN A 7 11.34 -2.90 -6.18
C ASN A 7 11.79 -2.33 -4.82
N LYS A 8 12.96 -1.68 -4.76
CA LYS A 8 13.45 -1.09 -3.51
C LYS A 8 12.56 0.04 -3.00
N LYS A 9 12.07 0.92 -3.88
CA LYS A 9 11.13 2.00 -3.52
C LYS A 9 9.79 1.46 -3.05
N GLN A 10 9.28 0.40 -3.70
CA GLN A 10 8.07 -0.28 -3.27
C GLN A 10 8.23 -0.90 -1.88
N GLU A 11 9.34 -1.58 -1.61
CA GLU A 11 9.60 -2.21 -0.31
C GLU A 11 9.76 -1.22 0.84
N ILE A 12 10.35 -0.04 0.57
CA ILE A 12 10.39 1.06 1.54
C ILE A 12 8.98 1.53 1.85
N LYS A 13 8.16 1.83 0.83
CA LYS A 13 6.78 2.29 1.04
C LYS A 13 5.95 1.25 1.79
N ILE A 14 6.02 -0.02 1.40
CA ILE A 14 5.34 -1.13 2.10
C ILE A 14 5.80 -1.23 3.55
N SER A 15 7.09 -1.01 3.82
CA SER A 15 7.61 -1.01 5.18
C SER A 15 7.10 0.14 6.01
N GLU A 16 6.96 1.34 5.44
CA GLU A 16 6.35 2.49 6.11
C GLU A 16 4.87 2.24 6.43
N LEU A 17 4.09 1.73 5.47
CA LEU A 17 2.68 1.39 5.68
C LEU A 17 2.52 0.30 6.75
N GLY A 18 3.35 -0.74 6.67
CA GLY A 18 3.40 -1.80 7.68
C GLY A 18 3.70 -1.24 9.06
N GLY A 19 4.65 -0.31 9.17
CA GLY A 19 5.00 0.33 10.43
C GLY A 19 3.86 1.18 11.02
N ILE A 20 3.09 1.87 10.17
CA ILE A 20 1.91 2.62 10.62
C ILE A 20 0.82 1.64 11.11
N ALA A 21 0.56 0.58 10.35
CA ALA A 21 -0.43 -0.43 10.69
C ALA A 21 -0.08 -1.15 12.00
N ASN A 22 1.16 -1.59 12.16
CA ASN A 22 1.64 -2.26 13.37
C ASN A 22 1.61 -1.34 14.61
N LYS A 23 1.81 -0.02 14.46
CA LYS A 23 1.61 0.93 15.57
C LYS A 23 0.15 1.06 16.00
N MET A 24 -0.79 0.94 15.06
CA MET A 24 -2.22 0.97 15.36
C MET A 24 -2.71 -0.36 15.94
N PHE A 25 -2.11 -1.47 15.50
CA PHE A 25 -2.51 -2.84 15.85
C PHE A 25 -1.27 -3.65 16.23
N PRO A 26 -0.69 -3.41 17.42
CA PRO A 26 0.55 -4.05 17.85
C PRO A 26 0.44 -5.56 18.04
N GLY A 27 -0.79 -6.09 18.15
CA GLY A 27 -1.06 -7.53 18.22
C GLY A 27 -0.83 -8.29 16.91
N VAL A 28 -0.63 -7.61 15.78
CA VAL A 28 -0.38 -8.22 14.47
C VAL A 28 1.06 -7.95 14.05
N ASP A 29 1.81 -9.02 13.79
CA ASP A 29 3.20 -8.93 13.33
C ASP A 29 3.30 -8.12 12.03
N LEU A 30 4.26 -7.18 12.01
CA LEU A 30 4.58 -6.30 10.89
C LEU A 30 4.69 -7.06 9.55
N LYS A 31 5.20 -8.30 9.54
CA LYS A 31 5.33 -9.11 8.31
C LYS A 31 3.97 -9.39 7.64
N PHE A 32 2.91 -9.54 8.42
CA PHE A 32 1.57 -9.83 7.90
C PHE A 32 0.97 -8.60 7.22
N PHE A 33 1.14 -7.41 7.81
CA PHE A 33 0.76 -6.16 7.16
C PHE A 33 1.51 -5.94 5.84
N LYS A 34 2.84 -6.14 5.84
CA LYS A 34 3.63 -6.05 4.60
C LYS A 34 3.13 -7.02 3.53
N GLY A 35 2.80 -8.25 3.92
CA GLY A 35 2.21 -9.25 3.04
C GLY A 35 0.88 -8.80 2.44
N ALA A 36 -0.06 -8.33 3.28
CA ALA A 36 -1.35 -7.82 2.83
C ALA A 36 -1.21 -6.68 1.82
N PHE A 37 -0.33 -5.71 2.09
CA PHE A 37 -0.10 -4.58 1.20
C PHE A 37 0.58 -4.99 -0.12
N ARG A 38 1.53 -5.94 -0.10
CA ARG A 38 2.12 -6.49 -1.34
C ARG A 38 1.05 -7.11 -2.23
N LEU A 39 0.11 -7.86 -1.65
CA LEU A 39 -0.98 -8.49 -2.40
C LEU A 39 -1.93 -7.46 -2.99
N GLY A 40 -2.31 -6.43 -2.22
CA GLY A 40 -3.12 -5.33 -2.73
C GLY A 40 -2.44 -4.56 -3.88
N ILE A 41 -1.17 -4.21 -3.74
CA ILE A 41 -0.40 -3.54 -4.80
C ILE A 41 -0.31 -4.41 -6.06
N ARG A 42 -0.03 -5.71 -5.90
CA ARG A 42 0.05 -6.65 -7.04
C ARG A 42 -1.29 -6.76 -7.76
N SER A 43 -2.40 -6.81 -7.02
CA SER A 43 -3.75 -6.82 -7.58
C SER A 43 -4.02 -5.58 -8.44
N VAL A 44 -3.57 -4.41 -7.99
CA VAL A 44 -3.76 -3.16 -8.74
C VAL A 44 -2.85 -3.07 -9.96
N LEU A 45 -1.58 -3.46 -9.87
CA LEU A 45 -0.67 -3.52 -11.03
C LEU A 45 -1.25 -4.39 -12.14
N ASN A 46 -1.74 -5.59 -11.78
CA ASN A 46 -2.31 -6.54 -12.73
C ASN A 46 -3.51 -5.98 -13.49
N ARG A 47 -4.32 -5.09 -12.87
CA ARG A 47 -5.53 -4.52 -13.50
C ARG A 47 -5.32 -3.14 -14.12
N SER A 48 -4.28 -2.41 -13.74
CA SER A 48 -4.05 -1.04 -14.20
C SER A 48 -3.22 -0.94 -15.48
N GLY A 49 -2.71 -2.06 -15.99
CA GLY A 49 -1.80 -2.10 -17.14
C GLY A 49 -0.40 -1.55 -16.85
N MET A 50 -0.11 -1.19 -15.60
CA MET A 50 1.21 -0.73 -15.15
C MET A 50 2.03 -1.95 -14.73
N LYS A 51 3.25 -2.06 -15.22
CA LYS A 51 4.10 -3.25 -15.02
C LYS A 51 4.80 -3.25 -13.68
N ASP A 52 5.19 -2.07 -13.18
CA ASP A 52 5.95 -1.94 -11.95
C ASP A 52 5.77 -0.58 -11.28
N TRP A 53 6.43 -0.43 -10.12
CA TRP A 53 6.42 0.80 -9.34
C TRP A 53 7.12 1.99 -10.02
N GLY A 54 8.06 1.71 -10.94
CA GLY A 54 8.72 2.73 -11.75
C GLY A 54 7.72 3.41 -12.69
N GLU A 55 6.90 2.63 -13.38
CA GLU A 55 5.82 3.15 -14.22
C GLU A 55 4.81 3.95 -13.41
N VAL A 56 4.41 3.47 -12.22
CA VAL A 56 3.56 4.22 -11.29
C VAL A 56 4.21 5.56 -10.92
N ALA A 57 5.51 5.56 -10.57
CA ALA A 57 6.21 6.77 -10.14
C ALA A 57 6.33 7.84 -11.25
N ALA A 58 6.38 7.42 -12.51
CA ALA A 58 6.41 8.29 -13.69
C ALA A 58 5.04 8.91 -14.03
N GLN A 59 3.96 8.42 -13.44
CA GLN A 59 2.62 8.97 -13.68
C GLN A 59 2.41 10.33 -12.98
N PRO A 60 1.46 11.14 -13.49
CA PRO A 60 1.01 12.34 -12.80
C PRO A 60 0.55 12.07 -11.35
N ALA A 61 0.69 13.07 -10.48
CA ALA A 61 0.36 12.94 -9.06
C ALA A 61 -1.06 12.41 -8.80
N GLU A 62 -2.04 12.81 -9.62
CA GLU A 62 -3.41 12.32 -9.55
C GLU A 62 -3.52 10.80 -9.81
N ILE A 63 -2.82 10.29 -10.83
CA ILE A 63 -2.81 8.87 -11.15
C ILE A 63 -2.10 8.08 -10.04
N ARG A 64 -0.99 8.61 -9.50
CA ARG A 64 -0.29 8.01 -8.35
C ARG A 64 -1.20 7.93 -7.11
N ARG A 65 -1.99 8.97 -6.86
CA ARG A 65 -3.02 8.99 -5.80
C ARG A 65 -4.04 7.88 -6.01
N LYS A 66 -4.65 7.83 -7.19
CA LYS A 66 -5.69 6.86 -7.55
C LYS A 66 -5.17 5.43 -7.44
N PHE A 67 -3.97 5.18 -7.96
CA PHE A 67 -3.29 3.90 -7.83
C PHE A 67 -3.12 3.49 -6.36
N PHE A 68 -2.62 4.40 -5.53
CA PHE A 68 -2.36 4.09 -4.13
C PHE A 68 -3.65 3.83 -3.35
N HIS A 69 -4.70 4.63 -3.56
CA HIS A 69 -6.01 4.40 -2.95
C HIS A 69 -6.59 3.04 -3.34
N SER A 70 -6.52 2.72 -4.63
CA SER A 70 -6.90 1.41 -5.15
C SER A 70 -6.11 0.27 -4.49
N ALA A 71 -4.81 0.46 -4.23
CA ALA A 71 -3.97 -0.58 -3.64
C ALA A 71 -4.30 -0.83 -2.18
N LEU A 72 -4.61 0.24 -1.44
CA LEU A 72 -5.09 0.14 -0.07
C LEU A 72 -6.45 -0.57 0.01
N GLU A 73 -7.40 -0.21 -0.86
CA GLU A 73 -8.70 -0.88 -0.93
C GLU A 73 -8.56 -2.36 -1.31
N ALA A 74 -7.70 -2.67 -2.28
CA ALA A 74 -7.40 -4.05 -2.65
C ALA A 74 -6.70 -4.85 -1.54
N SER A 75 -6.16 -4.18 -0.52
CA SER A 75 -5.54 -4.84 0.63
C SER A 75 -6.55 -5.27 1.70
N VAL A 76 -7.76 -4.68 1.73
CA VAL A 76 -8.78 -4.93 2.77
C VAL A 76 -9.09 -6.42 2.96
N PRO A 77 -9.36 -7.23 1.90
CA PRO A 77 -9.62 -8.66 2.09
C PRO A 77 -8.45 -9.42 2.72
N HIS A 78 -7.22 -8.93 2.53
CA HIS A 78 -6.03 -9.52 3.14
C HIS A 78 -5.83 -9.04 4.58
N LEU A 79 -6.26 -7.82 4.91
CA LEU A 79 -6.27 -7.31 6.28
C LEU A 79 -7.25 -8.10 7.17
N HIS A 80 -8.41 -8.47 6.64
CA HIS A 80 -9.35 -9.35 7.37
C HIS A 80 -8.76 -10.74 7.63
N LYS A 81 -8.03 -11.30 6.65
CA LYS A 81 -7.35 -12.60 6.81
C LYS A 81 -6.26 -12.61 7.89
N ILE A 82 -5.72 -11.45 8.25
CA ILE A 82 -4.70 -11.32 9.31
C ILE A 82 -5.30 -10.88 10.65
N GLY A 83 -6.64 -10.84 10.75
CA GLY A 83 -7.37 -10.67 12.01
C GLY A 83 -7.93 -9.27 12.26
N LEU A 84 -7.88 -8.34 11.31
CA LEU A 84 -8.56 -7.06 11.46
C LEU A 84 -10.06 -7.22 11.19
N THR A 85 -10.89 -6.56 11.99
CA THR A 85 -12.32 -6.41 11.67
C THR A 85 -12.52 -5.43 10.51
N GLU A 86 -13.74 -5.35 9.96
CA GLU A 86 -14.10 -4.38 8.91
C GLU A 86 -13.80 -2.95 9.37
N ASP A 87 -14.30 -2.56 10.55
CA ASP A 87 -14.10 -1.22 11.12
C ASP A 87 -12.60 -0.89 11.31
N GLU A 88 -11.81 -1.86 11.74
CA GLU A 88 -10.36 -1.70 11.92
C GLU A 88 -9.64 -1.54 10.59
N ALA A 89 -9.99 -2.34 9.59
CA ALA A 89 -9.44 -2.26 8.25
C ALA A 89 -9.80 -0.92 7.59
N GLU A 90 -11.06 -0.50 7.63
CA GLU A 90 -11.51 0.80 7.12
C GLU A 90 -10.78 1.97 7.80
N LYS A 91 -10.68 1.93 9.13
CA LYS A 91 -9.94 2.93 9.91
C LYS A 91 -8.47 2.98 9.50
N LEU A 92 -7.83 1.83 9.34
CA LEU A 92 -6.44 1.74 8.86
C LEU A 92 -6.30 2.36 7.47
N ILE A 93 -7.18 1.97 6.52
CA ILE A 93 -7.14 2.47 5.15
C ILE A 93 -7.31 3.99 5.13
N SER A 94 -8.25 4.54 5.91
CA SER A 94 -8.47 5.99 6.02
C SER A 94 -7.21 6.73 6.49
N VAL A 95 -6.56 6.22 7.55
CA VAL A 95 -5.29 6.80 8.06
C VAL A 95 -4.18 6.73 6.99
N LEU A 96 -4.05 5.61 6.30
CA LEU A 96 -3.01 5.43 5.27
C LEU A 96 -3.26 6.30 4.04
N LYS A 97 -4.52 6.53 3.64
CA LYS A 97 -4.89 7.47 2.56
C LYS A 97 -4.45 8.90 2.90
N ILE A 98 -4.77 9.37 4.11
CA ILE A 98 -4.35 10.70 4.58
C ILE A 98 -2.82 10.84 4.63
N ARG A 99 -2.13 9.78 5.08
CA ARG A 99 -0.66 9.76 5.10
C ARG A 99 -0.08 9.86 3.69
N ASN A 100 -0.67 9.17 2.71
CA ASN A 100 -0.21 9.20 1.32
C ASN A 100 -0.33 10.59 0.68
N GLU A 101 -1.35 11.38 1.03
CA GLU A 101 -1.46 12.77 0.55
C GLU A 101 -0.23 13.62 0.91
N LYS A 102 0.46 13.34 2.01
CA LYS A 102 1.70 14.04 2.38
C LYS A 102 2.86 13.74 1.41
N TYR A 103 2.88 12.55 0.81
CA TYR A 103 3.91 12.14 -0.16
C TYR A 103 3.62 12.63 -1.59
N LEU A 104 2.42 13.15 -1.86
CA LEU A 104 2.03 13.68 -3.17
C LEU A 104 2.27 15.18 -3.33
N LYS A 105 2.62 15.88 -2.24
CA LYS A 105 2.90 17.33 -2.20
C LYS A 105 4.40 17.67 -2.32
N GLN A 106 5.25 16.67 -2.51
CA GLN A 106 6.69 16.80 -2.77
C GLN A 106 6.98 16.43 -4.22
#